data_AF-A0A0W8CCZ7-F1
#
_entry.id   AF-A0A0W8CCZ7-F1
#
_cell.length_a   1.000
_cell.length_b   1.000
_cell.length_c   1.000
_cell.angle_alpha   90.00
_cell.angle_beta   90.00
_cell.angle_gamma   90.00
#
_symmetry.space_group_name_H-M   'P 1'
#
loop_
_entity.id
_entity.type
_entity.pdbx_description
1 polymer ?
#
loop_
_entity_poly.entity_id
_entity_poly.type
_entity_poly.pdbx_seq_one_letter_code
_entity_poly.pdbx_strand_id
1 'polypeptide(L)'
;MAKLALSMKVNPEVFYKRLRFSKAVGKLDDNPEFLAWLQYVLKYRAKTDDATFPLVRLLDLLRNTRPDRDLVELFQSLRRIEGMMNTADKMQIDLFERSPDVHRMMNEMWLKSRESPRDIFSILELNKVWKNQNLIQWLRYTEMYRNELGVDSFSVFQTNQLLLEHTSPARLVVRLESIKKTPDLEMLAESMQSQLLQRMKITPRELLTQHLTVASLPPKNDPRYKVLERYALLYAARRGGGQATMEQVKALFARGEIFAALNAAEMV
;
A
#
# COMPACT_ATOMS: atom_id res chain seq x y z
N MET A 1 15.20 1.91 -39.10
CA MET A 1 14.75 0.57 -38.64
C MET A 1 13.44 0.60 -37.84
N ALA A 2 13.33 1.34 -36.73
CA ALA A 2 12.13 1.31 -35.88
C ALA A 2 10.80 1.67 -36.57
N LYS A 3 10.78 2.65 -37.49
CA LYS A 3 9.56 3.04 -38.24
C LYS A 3 9.04 1.91 -39.16
N LEU A 4 9.95 1.24 -39.89
CA LEU A 4 9.61 0.12 -40.77
C LEU A 4 9.18 -1.12 -39.99
N ALA A 5 9.86 -1.42 -38.88
CA ALA A 5 9.46 -2.51 -37.98
C ALA A 5 8.04 -2.29 -37.42
N LEU A 6 7.71 -1.04 -37.08
CA LEU A 6 6.40 -0.67 -36.56
C LEU A 6 5.32 -0.66 -37.65
N SER A 7 5.65 -0.34 -38.91
CA SER A 7 4.71 -0.48 -40.03
C SER A 7 4.39 -1.94 -40.30
N MET A 8 5.39 -2.81 -40.22
CA MET A 8 5.26 -4.26 -40.41
C MET A 8 4.76 -5.01 -39.17
N LYS A 9 4.49 -4.33 -38.05
CA LYS A 9 4.07 -4.92 -36.77
C LYS A 9 4.97 -6.10 -36.35
N VAL A 10 6.30 -5.94 -36.46
CA VAL A 10 7.25 -6.98 -36.05
C VAL A 10 7.17 -7.18 -34.53
N ASN A 11 6.95 -8.41 -34.08
CA ASN A 11 6.85 -8.71 -32.65
C ASN A 11 8.12 -8.23 -31.90
N PRO A 12 8.01 -7.44 -30.81
CA PRO A 12 9.16 -6.92 -30.09
C PRO A 12 10.13 -7.99 -29.55
N GLU A 13 9.66 -9.20 -29.27
CA GLU A 13 10.48 -10.33 -28.81
C GLU A 13 11.53 -10.75 -29.86
N VAL A 14 11.26 -10.53 -31.15
CA VAL A 14 12.20 -10.80 -32.25
C VAL A 14 13.46 -9.94 -32.09
N PHE A 15 13.28 -8.65 -31.79
CA PHE A 15 14.40 -7.74 -31.55
C PHE A 15 15.12 -8.08 -30.25
N TYR A 16 14.39 -8.44 -29.19
CA TYR A 16 14.99 -8.85 -27.91
C TYR A 16 16.00 -10.00 -28.08
N LYS A 17 15.60 -11.02 -28.86
CA LYS A 17 16.46 -12.17 -29.17
C LYS A 17 17.58 -11.81 -30.14
N ARG A 18 17.28 -11.05 -31.20
CA ARG A 18 18.25 -10.71 -32.26
C ARG A 18 19.35 -9.78 -31.75
N LEU A 19 19.00 -8.78 -30.96
CA LEU A 19 19.94 -7.83 -30.36
C LEU A 19 20.65 -8.40 -29.12
N ARG A 20 20.31 -9.64 -28.74
CA ARG A 20 20.96 -10.39 -27.66
C ARG A 20 21.00 -9.60 -26.35
N PHE A 21 19.95 -8.85 -26.02
CA PHE A 21 19.87 -8.12 -24.74
C PHE A 21 19.97 -9.04 -23.52
N SER A 22 19.55 -10.31 -23.68
CA SER A 22 19.75 -11.36 -22.69
C SER A 22 21.22 -11.66 -22.36
N LYS A 23 22.17 -11.29 -23.25
CA LYS A 23 23.61 -11.46 -23.09
C LYS A 23 24.35 -10.14 -22.87
N ALA A 24 23.65 -9.01 -22.87
CA ALA A 24 24.28 -7.72 -22.64
C ALA A 24 24.86 -7.70 -21.21
N VAL A 25 26.16 -7.43 -21.10
CA VAL A 25 26.85 -7.27 -19.82
C VAL A 25 26.56 -5.87 -19.28
N GLY A 26 26.36 -5.75 -17.97
CA GLY A 26 26.07 -4.48 -17.32
C GLY A 26 24.59 -4.09 -17.34
N LYS A 27 24.34 -2.83 -16.99
CA LYS A 27 23.01 -2.28 -16.78
C LYS A 27 22.27 -2.05 -18.10
N LEU A 28 20.98 -2.43 -18.16
CA LEU A 28 20.17 -2.32 -19.37
C LEU A 28 19.79 -0.87 -19.68
N ASP A 29 19.63 -0.04 -18.66
CA ASP A 29 19.35 1.38 -18.76
C ASP A 29 20.55 2.21 -19.26
N ASP A 30 21.77 1.69 -19.18
CA ASP A 30 22.95 2.28 -19.81
C ASP A 30 23.08 1.88 -21.29
N ASN A 31 22.23 0.97 -21.78
CA ASN A 31 22.29 0.48 -23.15
C ASN A 31 21.31 1.26 -24.07
N PRO A 32 21.80 2.14 -24.96
CA PRO A 32 20.94 2.95 -25.82
C PRO A 32 20.12 2.10 -26.82
N GLU A 33 20.62 0.93 -27.24
CA GLU A 33 19.85 0.02 -28.09
C GLU A 33 18.68 -0.61 -27.34
N PHE A 34 18.87 -0.95 -26.05
CA PHE A 34 17.81 -1.44 -25.20
C PHE A 34 16.74 -0.37 -24.97
N LEU A 35 17.13 0.87 -24.68
CA LEU A 35 16.18 1.98 -24.53
C LEU A 35 15.41 2.25 -25.82
N ALA A 36 16.08 2.22 -26.98
CA ALA A 36 15.43 2.35 -28.28
C ALA A 36 14.45 1.20 -28.56
N TRP A 37 14.80 -0.03 -28.17
CA TRP A 37 13.91 -1.19 -28.25
C TRP A 37 12.71 -1.06 -27.31
N LEU A 38 12.90 -0.57 -26.08
CA LEU A 38 11.80 -0.37 -25.14
C LEU A 38 10.81 0.69 -25.65
N GLN A 39 11.32 1.79 -26.21
CA GLN A 39 10.47 2.77 -26.89
C GLN A 39 9.71 2.15 -28.08
N TYR A 40 10.35 1.23 -28.80
CA TYR A 40 9.67 0.46 -29.85
C TYR A 40 8.56 -0.42 -29.29
N VAL A 41 8.78 -1.13 -28.18
CA VAL A 41 7.75 -1.93 -27.49
C VAL A 41 6.53 -1.06 -27.16
N LEU A 42 6.75 0.13 -26.61
CA LEU A 42 5.65 1.05 -26.26
C LEU A 42 4.87 1.52 -27.48
N LYS A 43 5.56 1.93 -28.55
CA LYS A 43 4.92 2.32 -29.81
C LYS A 43 4.18 1.16 -30.47
N TYR A 44 4.73 -0.05 -30.38
CA TYR A 44 4.10 -1.26 -30.86
C TYR A 44 2.78 -1.51 -30.13
N ARG A 45 2.81 -1.54 -28.79
CA ARG A 45 1.62 -1.72 -27.94
C ARG A 45 0.55 -0.66 -28.17
N ALA A 46 0.93 0.61 -28.38
CA ALA A 46 -0.03 1.67 -28.67
C ALA A 46 -0.67 1.55 -30.06
N LYS A 47 -0.02 0.87 -31.02
CA LYS A 47 -0.48 0.71 -32.40
C LYS A 47 -1.24 -0.61 -32.63
N THR A 48 -0.97 -1.63 -31.81
CA THR A 48 -1.66 -2.92 -31.83
C THR A 48 -2.68 -2.99 -30.70
N ASP A 49 -3.49 -4.04 -30.69
CA ASP A 49 -4.25 -4.36 -29.48
C ASP A 49 -3.25 -4.74 -28.37
N ASP A 50 -3.50 -4.28 -27.13
CA ASP A 50 -2.60 -4.49 -25.99
C ASP A 50 -2.43 -5.99 -25.67
N ALA A 51 -3.44 -6.79 -26.02
CA ALA A 51 -3.40 -8.26 -25.95
C ALA A 51 -2.28 -8.89 -26.80
N THR A 52 -1.77 -8.20 -27.81
CA THR A 52 -0.73 -8.75 -28.72
C THR A 52 0.64 -8.84 -28.03
N PHE A 53 0.92 -7.91 -27.12
CA PHE A 53 2.17 -7.90 -26.35
C PHE A 53 1.96 -7.20 -25.00
N PRO A 54 1.30 -7.86 -24.04
CA PRO A 54 0.96 -7.25 -22.76
C PRO A 54 2.22 -6.98 -21.94
N LEU A 55 2.15 -5.99 -21.05
CA LEU A 55 3.31 -5.56 -20.25
C LEU A 55 3.88 -6.70 -19.38
N VAL A 56 3.02 -7.59 -18.88
CA VAL A 56 3.43 -8.80 -18.15
C VAL A 56 4.38 -9.69 -18.96
N ARG A 57 4.20 -9.75 -20.29
CA ARG A 57 5.08 -10.52 -21.18
C ARG A 57 6.45 -9.87 -21.33
N LEU A 58 6.51 -8.53 -21.33
CA LEU A 58 7.79 -7.82 -21.29
C LEU A 58 8.51 -8.10 -19.96
N LEU A 59 7.79 -8.09 -18.84
CA LEU A 59 8.36 -8.46 -17.54
C LEU A 59 8.93 -9.88 -17.53
N ASP A 60 8.18 -10.86 -18.04
CA ASP A 60 8.63 -12.26 -18.12
C ASP A 60 9.91 -12.41 -18.95
N LEU A 61 9.98 -11.72 -20.11
CA LEU A 61 11.19 -11.73 -20.96
C LEU A 61 12.42 -11.21 -20.23
N LEU A 62 12.28 -10.12 -19.49
CA LEU A 62 13.37 -9.52 -18.73
C LEU A 62 13.80 -10.45 -17.57
N ARG A 63 12.82 -10.93 -16.79
CA ARG A 63 13.04 -11.79 -15.61
C ARG A 63 13.64 -13.15 -15.91
N ASN A 64 13.37 -13.70 -17.10
CA ASN A 64 14.02 -14.93 -17.56
C ASN A 64 15.53 -14.79 -17.81
N THR A 65 16.04 -13.56 -17.84
CA THR A 65 17.43 -13.28 -18.27
C THR A 65 18.19 -12.36 -17.32
N ARG A 66 17.50 -11.77 -16.34
CA ARG A 66 18.07 -10.81 -15.38
C ARG A 66 17.56 -11.12 -13.98
N PRO A 67 18.42 -10.99 -12.96
CA PRO A 67 17.98 -11.13 -11.57
C PRO A 67 17.00 -10.02 -11.20
N ASP A 68 16.11 -10.30 -10.25
CA ASP A 68 15.10 -9.34 -9.80
C ASP A 68 15.72 -8.00 -9.33
N ARG A 69 16.92 -8.03 -8.72
CA ARG A 69 17.67 -6.83 -8.33
C ARG A 69 17.94 -5.88 -9.50
N ASP A 70 18.38 -6.40 -10.64
CA ASP A 70 18.64 -5.62 -11.85
C ASP A 70 17.34 -5.01 -12.38
N LEU A 71 16.24 -5.75 -12.31
CA LEU A 71 14.94 -5.27 -12.77
C LEU A 71 14.38 -4.17 -11.88
N VAL A 72 14.57 -4.28 -10.56
CA VAL A 72 14.22 -3.21 -9.62
C VAL A 72 14.98 -1.92 -9.97
N GLU A 73 16.29 -2.01 -10.21
CA GLU A 73 17.10 -0.84 -10.59
C GLU A 73 16.65 -0.26 -11.93
N LEU A 74 16.45 -1.12 -12.94
CA LEU A 74 15.98 -0.73 -14.27
C LEU A 74 14.63 -0.01 -14.18
N PHE A 75 13.63 -0.61 -13.53
CA PHE A 75 12.31 0.01 -13.49
C PHE A 75 12.30 1.29 -12.65
N GLN A 76 13.20 1.43 -11.68
CA GLN A 76 13.36 2.70 -10.99
C GLN A 76 14.03 3.76 -11.87
N SER A 77 15.06 3.42 -12.65
CA SER A 77 15.71 4.41 -13.53
C SER A 77 14.80 4.85 -14.68
N LEU A 78 13.99 3.95 -15.23
CA LEU A 78 13.01 4.28 -16.27
C LEU A 78 11.99 5.33 -15.83
N ARG A 79 11.68 5.46 -14.53
CA ARG A 79 10.78 6.53 -14.05
C ARG A 79 11.31 7.94 -14.32
N ARG A 80 12.63 8.10 -14.50
CA ARG A 80 13.28 9.38 -14.81
C ARG A 80 13.33 9.69 -16.30
N ILE A 81 12.89 8.77 -17.15
CA ILE A 81 12.83 8.98 -18.60
C ILE A 81 11.47 9.59 -18.95
N GLU A 82 11.49 10.66 -19.74
CA GLU A 82 10.28 11.32 -20.21
C GLU A 82 9.32 10.33 -20.88
N GLY A 83 8.05 10.33 -20.44
CA GLY A 83 7.01 9.44 -20.97
C GLY A 83 7.07 7.98 -20.49
N MET A 84 8.03 7.60 -19.64
CA MET A 84 8.19 6.21 -19.17
C MET A 84 7.62 5.95 -17.78
N MET A 85 7.36 6.99 -16.97
CA MET A 85 6.96 6.87 -15.57
C MET A 85 5.81 5.87 -15.34
N ASN A 86 4.67 6.04 -16.04
CA ASN A 86 3.52 5.14 -15.86
C ASN A 86 3.81 3.68 -16.25
N THR A 87 4.64 3.46 -17.27
CA THR A 87 5.05 2.11 -17.68
C THR A 87 5.95 1.50 -16.61
N ALA A 88 6.90 2.30 -16.11
CA ALA A 88 7.82 1.88 -15.08
C ALA A 88 7.08 1.57 -13.77
N ASP A 89 6.16 2.41 -13.32
CA ASP A 89 5.31 2.16 -12.14
C ASP A 89 4.52 0.86 -12.31
N LYS A 90 3.97 0.61 -13.50
CA LYS A 90 3.25 -0.64 -13.77
C LYS A 90 4.18 -1.86 -13.72
N MET A 91 5.38 -1.75 -14.26
CA MET A 91 6.40 -2.80 -14.15
C MET A 91 6.85 -3.04 -12.71
N GLN A 92 6.94 -1.98 -11.91
CA GLN A 92 7.29 -2.08 -10.50
C GLN A 92 6.26 -2.87 -9.71
N ILE A 93 4.96 -2.56 -9.85
CA ILE A 93 3.91 -3.33 -9.16
C ILE A 93 3.80 -4.76 -9.68
N ASP A 94 3.91 -4.97 -11.00
CA ASP A 94 3.84 -6.31 -11.57
C ASP A 94 5.05 -7.17 -11.12
N LEU A 95 6.24 -6.58 -10.93
CA LEU A 95 7.41 -7.24 -10.35
C LEU A 95 7.23 -7.48 -8.85
N PHE A 96 6.71 -6.49 -8.12
CA PHE A 96 6.43 -6.54 -6.69
C PHE A 96 5.49 -7.71 -6.34
N GLU A 97 4.49 -7.97 -7.19
CA GLU A 97 3.56 -9.08 -7.00
C GLU A 97 4.17 -10.47 -7.29
N ARG A 98 5.38 -10.57 -7.84
CA ARG A 98 6.00 -11.87 -8.18
C ARG A 98 6.53 -12.64 -6.99
N SER A 99 7.11 -11.96 -6.00
CA SER A 99 7.66 -12.65 -4.83
C SER A 99 7.86 -11.73 -3.62
N PRO A 100 7.83 -12.28 -2.39
CA PRO A 100 8.15 -11.53 -1.18
C PRO A 100 9.57 -10.94 -1.16
N ASP A 101 10.54 -11.58 -1.81
CA ASP A 101 11.94 -11.11 -1.84
C ASP A 101 12.09 -9.78 -2.58
N VAL A 102 11.27 -9.55 -3.60
CA VAL A 102 11.23 -8.28 -4.34
C VAL A 102 10.81 -7.12 -3.44
N HIS A 103 9.92 -7.33 -2.46
CA HIS A 103 9.42 -6.24 -1.62
C HIS A 103 10.56 -5.49 -0.92
N ARG A 104 11.52 -6.22 -0.35
CA ARG A 104 12.69 -5.63 0.32
C ARG A 104 13.56 -4.86 -0.66
N MET A 105 13.86 -5.45 -1.82
CA MET A 105 14.66 -4.79 -2.86
C MET A 105 14.01 -3.50 -3.34
N MET A 106 12.70 -3.51 -3.56
CA MET A 106 11.91 -2.34 -3.96
C MET A 106 11.91 -1.27 -2.87
N ASN A 107 11.67 -1.64 -1.60
CA ASN A 107 11.71 -0.69 -0.49
C ASN A 107 13.07 0.02 -0.38
N GLU A 108 14.18 -0.73 -0.48
CA GLU A 108 15.53 -0.17 -0.50
C GLU A 108 15.73 0.79 -1.69
N MET A 109 15.23 0.41 -2.87
CA MET A 109 15.40 1.20 -4.09
C MET A 109 14.57 2.49 -4.08
N TRP A 110 13.33 2.41 -3.60
CA TRP A 110 12.45 3.56 -3.39
C TRP A 110 13.05 4.52 -2.38
N LEU A 111 13.57 4.00 -1.26
CA LEU A 111 14.18 4.82 -0.22
C LEU A 111 15.46 5.51 -0.74
N LYS A 112 16.33 4.76 -1.42
CA LYS A 112 17.54 5.30 -2.07
C LYS A 112 17.20 6.38 -3.10
N SER A 113 16.06 6.26 -3.79
CA SER A 113 15.58 7.25 -4.75
C SER A 113 14.76 8.38 -4.12
N ARG A 114 14.53 8.33 -2.79
CA ARG A 114 13.69 9.26 -2.03
C ARG A 114 12.28 9.39 -2.56
N GLU A 115 11.70 8.27 -3.00
CA GLU A 115 10.31 8.24 -3.46
C GLU A 115 9.37 8.52 -2.29
N SER A 116 8.45 9.47 -2.46
CA SER A 116 7.59 9.82 -1.34
C SER A 116 6.62 8.65 -1.02
N PRO A 117 6.18 8.48 0.24
CA PRO A 117 5.13 7.52 0.55
C PRO A 117 3.86 7.71 -0.28
N ARG A 118 3.56 8.94 -0.74
CA ARG A 118 2.44 9.19 -1.66
C ARG A 118 2.68 8.57 -3.06
N ASP A 119 3.89 8.66 -3.59
CA ASP A 119 4.22 8.04 -4.88
C ASP A 119 4.16 6.52 -4.78
N ILE A 120 4.71 5.95 -3.70
CA ILE A 120 4.65 4.50 -3.46
C ILE A 120 3.22 4.02 -3.24
N PHE A 121 2.34 4.83 -2.63
CA PHE A 121 0.92 4.53 -2.51
C PHE A 121 0.26 4.36 -3.89
N SER A 122 0.63 5.22 -4.84
CA SER A 122 0.14 5.15 -6.23
C SER A 122 0.73 3.96 -6.98
N ILE A 123 2.04 3.71 -6.86
CA ILE A 123 2.71 2.56 -7.49
C ILE A 123 2.09 1.24 -7.02
N LEU A 124 1.83 1.11 -5.71
CA LEU A 124 1.19 -0.08 -5.13
C LEU A 124 -0.31 -0.19 -5.41
N GLU A 125 -0.84 0.70 -6.25
CA GLU A 125 -2.23 0.78 -6.71
C GLU A 125 -3.26 0.87 -5.56
N LEU A 126 -2.88 1.37 -4.39
CA LEU A 126 -3.75 1.45 -3.20
C LEU A 126 -4.88 2.47 -3.34
N ASN A 127 -4.74 3.41 -4.28
CA ASN A 127 -5.78 4.34 -4.71
C ASN A 127 -6.88 3.67 -5.57
N LYS A 128 -6.61 2.49 -6.13
CA LYS A 128 -7.52 1.74 -7.01
C LYS A 128 -8.04 0.47 -6.33
N VAL A 129 -7.13 -0.34 -5.80
CA VAL A 129 -7.43 -1.65 -5.21
C VAL A 129 -6.87 -1.71 -3.81
N TRP A 130 -7.76 -1.89 -2.84
CA TRP A 130 -7.37 -1.97 -1.44
C TRP A 130 -6.87 -3.38 -1.04
N LYS A 131 -5.69 -3.79 -1.56
CA LYS A 131 -5.07 -5.08 -1.22
C LYS A 131 -4.36 -5.01 0.14
N ASN A 132 -4.69 -5.92 1.06
CA ASN A 132 -4.13 -5.93 2.41
C ASN A 132 -2.59 -6.08 2.43
N GLN A 133 -2.03 -6.93 1.57
CA GLN A 133 -0.58 -7.11 1.47
C GLN A 133 0.13 -5.83 1.02
N ASN A 134 -0.39 -5.15 -0.01
CA ASN A 134 0.16 -3.90 -0.50
C ASN A 134 0.07 -2.80 0.56
N LEU A 135 -1.02 -2.75 1.34
CA LEU A 135 -1.15 -1.80 2.43
C LEU A 135 -0.10 -2.05 3.52
N ILE A 136 0.11 -3.30 3.93
CA ILE A 136 1.13 -3.65 4.92
C ILE A 136 2.52 -3.22 4.43
N GLN A 137 2.83 -3.48 3.17
CA GLN A 137 4.14 -3.11 2.60
C GLN A 137 4.29 -1.60 2.43
N TRP A 138 3.23 -0.89 2.08
CA TRP A 138 3.23 0.56 2.03
C TRP A 138 3.45 1.19 3.42
N LEU A 139 2.84 0.63 4.47
CA LEU A 139 3.08 1.07 5.84
C LEU A 139 4.52 0.81 6.29
N ARG A 140 5.09 -0.36 5.93
CA ARG A 140 6.51 -0.66 6.17
C ARG A 140 7.42 0.35 5.49
N TYR A 141 7.17 0.60 4.20
CA TYR A 141 7.92 1.61 3.46
C TYR A 141 7.80 3.00 4.08
N THR A 142 6.59 3.38 4.47
CA THR A 142 6.33 4.67 5.13
C THR A 142 7.12 4.80 6.42
N GLU A 143 7.17 3.74 7.23
CA GLU A 143 7.96 3.75 8.47
C GLU A 143 9.47 3.82 8.19
N MET A 144 9.96 3.05 7.22
CA MET A 144 11.36 3.12 6.78
C MET A 144 11.73 4.53 6.31
N TYR A 145 10.87 5.16 5.50
CA TYR A 145 11.07 6.51 4.96
C TYR A 145 11.14 7.56 6.08
N ARG A 146 10.24 7.47 7.07
CA ARG A 146 10.21 8.38 8.22
C ARG A 146 11.40 8.19 9.15
N ASN A 147 11.88 6.95 9.33
CA ASN A 147 13.06 6.68 10.14
C ASN A 147 14.33 7.23 9.50
N GLU A 148 14.44 7.15 8.17
CA GLU A 148 15.61 7.64 7.43
C GLU A 148 15.62 9.17 7.28
N LEU A 149 14.46 9.77 6.96
CA LEU A 149 14.37 11.20 6.58
C LEU A 149 13.78 12.09 7.68
N GLY A 150 13.46 11.51 8.84
CA GLY A 150 12.84 12.18 9.97
C GLY A 150 11.33 12.00 10.02
N VAL A 151 10.78 11.95 11.24
CA VAL A 151 9.36 11.61 11.51
C VAL A 151 8.36 12.56 10.86
N ASP A 152 8.77 13.79 10.57
CA ASP A 152 7.96 14.84 9.94
C ASP A 152 7.99 14.80 8.40
N SER A 153 8.88 13.99 7.80
CA SER A 153 8.95 13.82 6.35
C SER A 153 7.67 13.20 5.76
N PHE A 154 6.97 12.40 6.56
CA PHE A 154 5.62 11.92 6.29
C PHE A 154 4.93 11.51 7.61
N SER A 155 4.36 12.48 8.32
CA SER A 155 3.79 12.27 9.66
C SER A 155 2.66 11.23 9.70
N VAL A 156 2.38 10.66 10.88
CA VAL A 156 1.19 9.80 11.13
C VAL A 156 -0.11 10.47 10.68
N PHE A 157 -0.20 11.78 10.81
CA PHE A 157 -1.33 12.55 10.32
C PHE A 157 -1.45 12.50 8.79
N GLN A 158 -0.35 12.73 8.06
CA GLN A 158 -0.34 12.61 6.60
C GLN A 158 -0.62 11.17 6.14
N THR A 159 -0.09 10.15 6.84
CA THR A 159 -0.40 8.74 6.58
C THR A 159 -1.90 8.46 6.69
N ASN A 160 -2.52 8.91 7.78
CA ASN A 160 -3.96 8.77 7.99
C ASN A 160 -4.77 9.54 6.95
N GLN A 161 -4.40 10.79 6.64
CA GLN A 161 -5.12 11.61 5.65
C GLN A 161 -5.14 10.94 4.28
N LEU A 162 -3.98 10.45 3.81
CA LEU A 162 -3.91 9.78 2.51
C LEU A 162 -4.80 8.52 2.46
N LEU A 163 -4.81 7.71 3.53
CA LEU A 163 -5.69 6.53 3.58
C LEU A 163 -7.18 6.91 3.61
N LEU A 164 -7.53 8.02 4.27
CA LEU A 164 -8.90 8.51 4.39
C LEU A 164 -9.46 9.08 3.07
N GLU A 165 -8.61 9.41 2.09
CA GLU A 165 -9.05 9.75 0.73
C GLU A 165 -9.77 8.56 0.04
N HIS A 166 -9.58 7.34 0.54
CA HIS A 166 -10.04 6.10 -0.09
C HIS A 166 -10.83 5.17 0.86
N THR A 167 -10.99 5.53 2.12
CA THR A 167 -11.74 4.72 3.09
C THR A 167 -12.32 5.57 4.23
N SER A 168 -13.31 5.04 4.94
CA SER A 168 -13.89 5.75 6.09
C SER A 168 -13.03 5.59 7.36
N PRO A 169 -13.07 6.55 8.30
CA PRO A 169 -12.38 6.42 9.58
C PRO A 169 -12.70 5.11 10.31
N ALA A 170 -13.98 4.71 10.34
CA ALA A 170 -14.42 3.48 11.00
C ALA A 170 -13.82 2.21 10.37
N ARG A 171 -13.76 2.15 9.03
CA ARG A 171 -13.13 1.02 8.33
C ARG A 171 -11.62 0.99 8.56
N LEU A 172 -10.98 2.16 8.59
CA LEU A 172 -9.55 2.25 8.80
C LEU A 172 -9.13 1.81 10.21
N VAL A 173 -9.82 2.25 11.27
CA VAL A 173 -9.45 1.88 12.66
C VAL A 173 -9.55 0.37 12.90
N VAL A 174 -10.55 -0.31 12.32
CA VAL A 174 -10.71 -1.77 12.40
C VAL A 174 -9.58 -2.48 11.66
N ARG A 175 -9.17 -1.95 10.52
CA ARG A 175 -8.07 -2.51 9.75
C ARG A 175 -6.74 -2.34 10.48
N LEU A 176 -6.49 -1.17 11.06
CA LEU A 176 -5.30 -0.91 11.90
C LEU A 176 -5.26 -1.84 13.12
N GLU A 177 -6.41 -2.17 13.71
CA GLU A 177 -6.48 -3.15 14.81
C GLU A 177 -5.98 -4.53 14.38
N SER A 178 -6.26 -4.93 13.14
CA SER A 178 -5.72 -6.18 12.59
C SER A 178 -4.22 -6.08 12.31
N ILE A 179 -3.76 -4.92 11.81
CA ILE A 179 -2.35 -4.68 11.47
C ILE A 179 -1.45 -4.65 12.71
N LYS A 180 -1.97 -4.24 13.88
CA LYS A 180 -1.22 -4.29 15.16
C LYS A 180 -0.65 -5.67 15.51
N LYS A 181 -1.18 -6.75 14.94
CA LYS A 181 -0.64 -8.11 15.09
C LYS A 181 0.65 -8.34 14.28
N THR A 182 1.06 -7.38 13.47
CA THR A 182 2.31 -7.39 12.69
C THR A 182 3.38 -6.69 13.51
N PRO A 183 4.35 -7.42 14.10
CA PRO A 183 5.23 -6.86 15.14
C PRO A 183 5.98 -5.59 14.72
N ASP A 184 6.45 -5.53 13.48
CA ASP A 184 7.18 -4.37 12.96
C ASP A 184 6.30 -3.15 12.64
N LEU A 185 4.98 -3.31 12.66
CA LEU A 185 4.01 -2.24 12.43
C LEU A 185 3.14 -1.91 13.65
N GLU A 186 3.34 -2.59 14.78
CA GLU A 186 2.47 -2.44 15.95
C GLU A 186 2.41 -0.98 16.42
N MET A 187 3.57 -0.35 16.64
CA MET A 187 3.65 1.04 17.12
C MET A 187 3.07 2.05 16.13
N LEU A 188 3.33 1.87 14.83
CA LEU A 188 2.78 2.75 13.80
C LEU A 188 1.25 2.61 13.74
N ALA A 189 0.74 1.38 13.67
CA ALA A 189 -0.70 1.12 13.61
C ALA A 189 -1.43 1.61 14.85
N GLU A 190 -0.83 1.46 16.03
CA GLU A 190 -1.32 1.97 17.31
C GLU A 190 -1.40 3.51 17.32
N SER A 191 -0.36 4.19 16.84
CA SER A 191 -0.30 5.65 16.74
C SER A 191 -1.35 6.18 15.76
N MET A 192 -1.47 5.54 14.60
CA MET A 192 -2.46 5.86 13.58
C MET A 192 -3.88 5.69 14.13
N GLN A 193 -4.17 4.54 14.74
CA GLN A 193 -5.50 4.24 15.29
C GLN A 193 -5.87 5.21 16.40
N SER A 194 -4.95 5.49 17.32
CA SER A 194 -5.15 6.46 18.41
C SER A 194 -5.53 7.83 17.88
N GLN A 195 -4.79 8.34 16.88
CA GLN A 195 -5.07 9.65 16.28
C GLN A 195 -6.43 9.70 15.57
N LEU A 196 -6.85 8.61 14.90
CA LEU A 196 -8.16 8.52 14.26
C LEU A 196 -9.30 8.50 15.27
N LEU A 197 -9.21 7.64 16.29
CA LEU A 197 -10.18 7.58 17.39
C LEU A 197 -10.23 8.91 18.17
N GLN A 198 -9.13 9.67 18.19
CA GLN A 198 -9.11 11.00 18.77
C GLN A 198 -9.94 12.04 18.05
N ARG A 199 -10.14 11.88 16.75
CA ARG A 199 -10.82 12.85 15.89
C ARG A 199 -12.25 12.46 15.55
N MET A 200 -12.67 11.24 15.89
CA MET A 200 -14.05 10.81 15.72
C MET A 200 -14.99 11.69 16.56
N LYS A 201 -16.11 12.09 15.93
CA LYS A 201 -17.14 12.96 16.52
C LYS A 201 -18.46 12.25 16.81
N ILE A 202 -18.49 10.94 16.59
CA ILE A 202 -19.67 10.09 16.79
C ILE A 202 -19.60 9.41 18.16
N THR A 203 -20.73 9.00 18.72
CA THR A 203 -20.73 8.23 19.97
C THR A 203 -20.27 6.79 19.74
N PRO A 204 -19.83 6.06 20.79
CA PRO A 204 -19.55 4.62 20.68
C PRO A 204 -20.73 3.82 20.15
N ARG A 205 -21.96 4.17 20.54
CA ARG A 205 -23.19 3.57 20.01
C ARG A 205 -23.36 3.84 18.51
N GLU A 206 -23.15 5.07 18.06
CA GLU A 206 -23.20 5.41 16.63
C GLU A 206 -22.14 4.66 15.83
N LEU A 207 -20.90 4.55 16.36
CA LEU A 207 -19.84 3.74 15.74
C LEU A 207 -20.29 2.28 15.58
N LEU A 208 -20.87 1.67 16.63
CA LEU A 208 -21.39 0.31 16.55
C LEU A 208 -22.50 0.20 15.50
N THR A 209 -23.57 0.99 15.63
CA THR A 209 -24.81 0.79 14.86
C THR A 209 -24.68 1.20 13.41
N GLN A 210 -23.90 2.24 13.10
CA GLN A 210 -23.79 2.79 11.75
C GLN A 210 -22.61 2.22 10.96
N HIS A 211 -21.59 1.70 11.62
CA HIS A 211 -20.33 1.37 10.95
C HIS A 211 -19.76 -0.02 11.24
N LEU A 212 -20.01 -0.60 12.42
CA LEU A 212 -19.42 -1.89 12.79
C LEU A 212 -20.40 -3.08 12.76
N THR A 213 -21.71 -2.81 12.79
CA THR A 213 -22.74 -3.85 12.80
C THR A 213 -22.92 -4.44 11.41
N VAL A 214 -22.73 -5.76 11.29
CA VAL A 214 -23.01 -6.53 10.07
C VAL A 214 -23.71 -7.81 10.50
N ALA A 215 -25.02 -7.89 10.27
CA ALA A 215 -25.94 -8.99 10.62
C ALA A 215 -26.05 -9.37 12.11
N SER A 216 -24.99 -9.22 12.91
CA SER A 216 -24.95 -9.49 14.35
C SER A 216 -23.84 -8.67 15.04
N LEU A 217 -23.83 -8.69 16.37
CA LEU A 217 -22.78 -8.05 17.17
C LEU A 217 -21.43 -8.76 16.95
N PRO A 218 -20.30 -8.02 16.92
CA PRO A 218 -19.00 -8.64 16.75
C PRO A 218 -18.68 -9.56 17.93
N PRO A 219 -18.10 -10.75 17.71
CA PRO A 219 -17.60 -11.60 18.79
C PRO A 219 -16.34 -11.00 19.43
N LYS A 220 -15.99 -11.43 20.65
CA LYS A 220 -14.86 -10.86 21.44
C LYS A 220 -13.50 -10.91 20.74
N ASN A 221 -13.29 -11.88 19.87
CA ASN A 221 -12.05 -12.06 19.11
C ASN A 221 -12.00 -11.20 17.83
N ASP A 222 -13.09 -10.52 17.46
CA ASP A 222 -13.19 -9.67 16.28
C ASP A 222 -12.48 -8.32 16.52
N PRO A 223 -11.69 -7.81 15.55
CA PRO A 223 -11.08 -6.49 15.64
C PRO A 223 -12.08 -5.35 15.92
N ARG A 224 -13.32 -5.46 15.43
CA ARG A 224 -14.38 -4.48 15.69
C ARG A 224 -14.74 -4.40 17.16
N TYR A 225 -14.72 -5.53 17.88
CA TYR A 225 -14.99 -5.59 19.30
C TYR A 225 -13.96 -4.79 20.09
N LYS A 226 -12.67 -5.03 19.80
CA LYS A 226 -11.55 -4.34 20.44
C LYS A 226 -11.55 -2.83 20.14
N VAL A 227 -11.83 -2.47 18.89
CA VAL A 227 -11.98 -1.04 18.50
C VAL A 227 -13.11 -0.38 19.28
N LEU A 228 -14.25 -1.05 19.41
CA LEU A 228 -15.41 -0.51 20.11
C LEU A 228 -15.14 -0.33 21.60
N GLU A 229 -14.54 -1.32 22.25
CA GLU A 229 -14.11 -1.24 23.66
C GLU A 229 -13.15 -0.06 23.87
N ARG A 230 -12.11 0.01 23.05
CA ARG A 230 -11.12 1.09 23.12
C ARG A 230 -11.76 2.47 22.92
N TYR A 231 -12.66 2.58 21.95
CA TYR A 231 -13.31 3.84 21.65
C TYR A 231 -14.28 4.26 22.76
N ALA A 232 -15.03 3.32 23.34
CA ALA A 232 -15.92 3.58 24.47
C ALA A 232 -15.15 4.12 25.69
N LEU A 233 -14.02 3.51 26.05
CA LEU A 233 -13.15 3.98 27.13
C LEU A 233 -12.60 5.38 26.84
N LEU A 234 -12.11 5.59 25.62
CA LEU A 234 -11.56 6.88 25.20
C LEU A 234 -12.64 7.99 25.20
N TYR A 235 -13.85 7.66 24.78
CA TYR A 235 -14.98 8.58 24.75
C TYR A 235 -15.41 8.97 26.16
N ALA A 236 -15.58 7.99 27.05
CA ALA A 236 -15.92 8.22 28.45
C ALA A 236 -14.87 9.09 29.16
N ALA A 237 -13.58 8.80 28.96
CA ALA A 237 -12.50 9.60 29.52
C ALA A 237 -12.55 11.06 29.07
N ARG A 238 -12.85 11.33 27.79
CA ARG A 238 -12.98 12.70 27.27
C ARG A 238 -14.12 13.50 27.88
N ARG A 239 -15.16 12.83 28.36
CA ARG A 239 -16.31 13.48 29.00
C ARG A 239 -16.14 13.65 30.51
N GLY A 240 -14.99 13.27 31.05
CA GLY A 240 -14.71 13.39 32.50
C GLY A 240 -14.98 12.12 33.29
N GLY A 241 -15.09 10.97 32.62
CA GLY A 241 -15.35 9.69 33.27
C GLY A 241 -14.19 9.28 34.16
N GLY A 242 -14.47 9.09 35.44
CA GLY A 242 -13.48 8.66 36.42
C GLY A 242 -13.11 7.18 36.29
N GLN A 243 -12.18 6.74 37.13
CA GLN A 243 -11.69 5.35 37.15
C GLN A 243 -12.83 4.32 37.31
N ALA A 244 -13.82 4.61 38.16
CA ALA A 244 -14.96 3.72 38.38
C ALA A 244 -15.76 3.47 37.09
N THR A 245 -15.99 4.50 36.28
CA THR A 245 -16.63 4.37 34.98
C THR A 245 -15.78 3.51 34.03
N MET A 246 -14.46 3.74 33.99
CA MET A 246 -13.57 2.96 33.11
C MET A 246 -13.56 1.47 33.48
N GLU A 247 -13.49 1.15 34.78
CA GLU A 247 -13.59 -0.22 35.31
C GLU A 247 -14.94 -0.85 34.94
N GLN A 248 -16.04 -0.12 35.10
CA GLN A 248 -17.38 -0.59 34.73
C GLN A 248 -17.49 -0.90 33.23
N VAL A 249 -17.02 0.00 32.36
CA VAL A 249 -17.03 -0.21 30.90
C VAL A 249 -16.23 -1.46 30.54
N LYS A 250 -15.00 -1.61 31.06
CA LYS A 250 -14.16 -2.80 30.84
C LYS A 250 -14.86 -4.08 31.30
N ALA A 251 -15.45 -4.09 32.49
CA ALA A 251 -16.14 -5.26 33.03
C ALA A 251 -17.33 -5.69 32.15
N LEU A 252 -18.08 -4.73 31.60
CA LEU A 252 -19.22 -5.00 30.72
C LEU A 252 -18.77 -5.58 29.37
N PHE A 253 -17.70 -5.05 28.77
CA PHE A 253 -17.07 -5.69 27.60
C PHE A 253 -16.53 -7.08 27.93
N ALA A 254 -15.86 -7.27 29.07
CA ALA A 254 -15.39 -8.60 29.50
C ALA A 254 -16.54 -9.63 29.60
N ARG A 255 -17.76 -9.22 29.95
CA ARG A 255 -18.96 -10.07 29.97
C ARG A 255 -19.67 -10.22 28.62
N GLY A 256 -19.35 -9.41 27.62
CA GLY A 256 -20.05 -9.41 26.33
C GLY A 256 -21.29 -8.52 26.28
N GLU A 257 -21.51 -7.70 27.31
CA GLU A 257 -22.67 -6.82 27.46
C GLU A 257 -22.44 -5.49 26.72
N ILE A 258 -22.28 -5.54 25.39
CA ILE A 258 -21.85 -4.38 24.58
C ILE A 258 -22.74 -3.16 24.83
N PHE A 259 -24.07 -3.27 24.69
CA PHE A 259 -24.95 -2.11 24.84
C PHE A 259 -24.91 -1.49 26.25
N ALA A 260 -24.78 -2.31 27.29
CA ALA A 260 -24.62 -1.81 28.64
C ALA A 260 -23.27 -1.07 28.80
N ALA A 261 -22.20 -1.59 28.21
CA ALA A 261 -20.89 -0.93 28.20
C ALA A 261 -20.94 0.43 27.51
N LEU A 262 -21.62 0.52 26.36
CA LEU A 262 -21.78 1.78 25.63
C LEU A 262 -22.62 2.79 26.42
N ASN A 263 -23.69 2.35 27.10
CA ASN A 263 -24.46 3.20 27.99
C ASN A 263 -23.60 3.78 29.11
N ALA A 264 -22.84 2.93 29.79
CA ALA A 264 -21.95 3.37 30.86
C ALA A 264 -20.90 4.38 30.37
N ALA A 265 -20.40 4.22 29.15
CA ALA A 265 -19.46 5.16 28.54
C ALA A 265 -20.10 6.50 28.12
N GLU A 266 -21.38 6.51 27.76
CA GLU A 266 -22.09 7.67 27.23
C GLU A 266 -22.83 8.50 28.30
N MET A 267 -23.08 7.94 29.48
CA MET A 267 -23.78 8.59 30.61
C MET A 267 -22.87 9.46 31.50
N VAL A 268 -21.64 9.70 31.06
CA VAL A 268 -20.62 10.50 31.75
C VAL A 268 -20.80 11.99 31.50
#